data_AF-A0A060SS34-F1
#
_entry.id   AF-A0A060SS34-F1
#
_cell.length_a   1.000
_cell.length_b   1.000
_cell.length_c   1.000
_cell.angle_alpha   90.00
_cell.angle_beta   90.00
_cell.angle_gamma   90.00
#
_symmetry.space_group_name_H-M   'P 1'
#
loop_
_entity.id
_entity.type
_entity.pdbx_description
1 polymer ?
#
loop_
_entity_poly.entity_id
_entity_poly.type
_entity_poly.pdbx_seq_one_letter_code
_entity_poly.pdbx_strand_id
1 'polypeptide(L)'
;MRSFTLLSLLVLALNGVEPVRGHASIWHPSMYGFNVTDKTFPYDNRPVAPLTNYTFDQWWFHGHLNYPPNPGDYFELPAGQVATAEIACNKGATTWFNSSEGGDIRQGNSPCPNSPTSAYHTTGFSDLKGCALAIAYESNVTKIQPEDFTVFTINQTCVWYRFTDFAVPARMPPCPEGGCHCAWFWIHSADSGGEQNYMTGFKCNVTGSTSNVPLAKPQVPRRCGADPDFGKPEASPGNCTYGAKQPFYWFQAERNNMFEGTYAPPFYLDLYNFKDGAQDDIFIDSYADIPPPSPNSTVVPVLQQPQGTKTIASSSSAPSAASSSLPAPSSQPTNQVPFGTAPGRCSACVKRRSQGSSNLQRRSLPFRWLSHSNVNAKRKFSLWHPF
;
A
#
# COMPACT_ATOMS: atom_id res chain seq x y z
N MET A 1 -21.24 -51.49 -50.73
CA MET A 1 -21.70 -50.19 -50.19
C MET A 1 -20.90 -49.91 -48.94
N ARG A 2 -19.93 -48.99 -49.04
CA ARG A 2 -19.06 -48.53 -47.95
C ARG A 2 -19.51 -47.13 -47.53
N SER A 3 -19.52 -46.87 -46.22
CA SER A 3 -19.22 -45.60 -45.54
C SER A 3 -20.01 -45.50 -44.24
N PHE A 4 -19.37 -45.66 -43.09
CA PHE A 4 -18.67 -44.61 -42.33
C PHE A 4 -19.64 -43.62 -41.66
N THR A 5 -19.95 -43.85 -40.39
CA THR A 5 -20.42 -42.82 -39.46
C THR A 5 -20.15 -43.25 -38.02
N LEU A 6 -18.88 -43.14 -37.63
CA LEU A 6 -18.42 -43.28 -36.25
C LEU A 6 -17.19 -42.38 -36.08
N LEU A 7 -17.41 -41.07 -36.06
CA LEU A 7 -16.53 -40.07 -35.44
C LEU A 7 -17.14 -38.67 -35.60
N SER A 8 -16.90 -37.80 -34.62
CA SER A 8 -17.23 -36.37 -34.54
C SER A 8 -18.38 -36.00 -33.60
N LEU A 9 -18.14 -36.19 -32.30
CA LEU A 9 -18.76 -35.41 -31.22
C LEU A 9 -17.69 -35.15 -30.15
N LEU A 10 -16.61 -34.44 -30.53
CA LEU A 10 -15.63 -33.92 -29.57
C LEU A 10 -14.92 -32.68 -30.14
N VAL A 11 -15.67 -31.65 -30.49
CA VAL A 11 -15.11 -30.30 -30.73
C VAL A 11 -16.10 -29.29 -30.19
N LEU A 12 -15.58 -28.21 -29.59
CA LEU A 12 -16.25 -27.05 -28.99
C LEU A 12 -16.57 -27.13 -27.48
N ALA A 13 -15.51 -27.20 -26.68
CA ALA A 13 -15.46 -26.55 -25.36
C ALA A 13 -14.08 -25.88 -25.14
N LEU A 14 -13.58 -25.17 -26.16
CA LEU A 14 -12.56 -24.13 -25.98
C LEU A 14 -13.30 -22.78 -26.07
N ASN A 15 -14.15 -22.50 -25.08
CA ASN A 15 -14.53 -21.12 -24.82
C ASN A 15 -13.27 -20.42 -24.32
N GLY A 16 -12.89 -19.35 -25.03
CA GLY A 16 -11.65 -18.64 -24.85
C GLY A 16 -11.38 -18.32 -23.39
N VAL A 17 -10.20 -18.73 -22.92
CA VAL A 17 -9.54 -17.98 -21.86
C VAL A 17 -9.15 -16.67 -22.53
N GLU A 18 -10.04 -15.67 -22.48
CA GLU A 18 -9.62 -14.31 -22.82
C GLU A 18 -8.45 -13.99 -21.88
N PRO A 19 -7.27 -13.60 -22.40
CA PRO A 19 -6.20 -13.15 -21.55
C PRO A 19 -6.75 -12.00 -20.73
N VAL A 20 -6.89 -12.24 -19.43
CA VAL A 20 -7.32 -11.25 -18.46
C VAL A 20 -6.29 -10.14 -18.50
N ARG A 21 -6.64 -9.03 -19.16
CA ARG A 21 -5.87 -7.80 -19.13
C ARG A 21 -6.27 -7.05 -17.87
N GLY A 22 -5.74 -7.48 -16.72
CA GLY A 22 -5.80 -6.65 -15.54
C GLY A 22 -4.85 -5.48 -15.73
N HIS A 23 -5.30 -4.24 -15.69
CA HIS A 23 -4.46 -3.08 -16.06
C HIS A 23 -4.81 -1.95 -15.11
N ALA A 24 -3.85 -1.43 -14.36
CA ALA A 24 -4.06 -0.31 -13.46
C ALA A 24 -2.79 0.52 -13.33
N SER A 25 -2.96 1.82 -13.12
CA SER A 25 -1.87 2.77 -12.86
C SER A 25 -2.35 3.85 -11.90
N ILE A 26 -1.41 4.48 -11.20
CA ILE A 26 -1.66 5.73 -10.50
C ILE A 26 -1.77 6.87 -11.52
N TRP A 27 -2.78 7.71 -11.38
CA TRP A 27 -3.03 8.84 -12.27
C TRP A 27 -2.89 10.17 -11.53
N HIS A 28 -1.91 10.96 -11.94
CA HIS A 28 -1.71 12.31 -11.46
C HIS A 28 -0.95 13.14 -12.51
N PRO A 29 -1.19 14.46 -12.67
CA PRO A 29 -0.48 15.30 -13.64
C PRO A 29 1.04 15.30 -13.45
N SER A 30 1.52 14.99 -12.24
CA SER A 30 2.95 14.87 -11.94
C SER A 30 3.60 13.55 -12.39
N MET A 31 2.85 12.62 -12.99
CA MET A 31 3.41 11.35 -13.46
C MET A 31 4.20 11.50 -14.76
N TYR A 32 5.23 10.68 -14.90
CA TYR A 32 5.87 10.47 -16.20
C TYR A 32 4.90 9.72 -17.10
N GLY A 33 4.87 10.10 -18.38
CA GLY A 33 4.00 9.49 -19.38
C GLY A 33 2.51 9.78 -19.21
N PHE A 34 2.13 10.88 -18.53
CA PHE A 34 0.73 11.25 -18.26
C PHE A 34 -0.18 11.26 -19.50
N ASN A 35 0.38 11.60 -20.67
CA ASN A 35 -0.32 11.65 -21.96
C ASN A 35 0.17 10.59 -22.96
N VAL A 36 0.94 9.59 -22.52
CA VAL A 36 1.35 8.46 -23.37
C VAL A 36 0.11 7.61 -23.70
N THR A 37 -0.04 7.27 -24.97
CA THR A 37 -1.12 6.44 -25.50
C THR A 37 -0.58 5.15 -26.12
N ASP A 38 -1.48 4.29 -26.58
CA ASP A 38 -1.17 3.07 -27.33
C ASP A 38 -0.50 3.34 -28.70
N LYS A 39 -0.51 4.60 -29.15
CA LYS A 39 0.08 5.05 -30.43
C LYS A 39 1.40 5.78 -30.25
N THR A 40 1.82 6.07 -29.01
CA THR A 40 3.04 6.84 -28.73
C THR A 40 4.31 6.02 -28.98
N PHE A 41 4.26 4.72 -28.75
CA PHE A 41 5.38 3.79 -28.90
C PHE A 41 5.06 2.72 -29.96
N PRO A 42 6.07 2.02 -30.51
CA PRO A 42 5.84 0.92 -31.45
C PRO A 42 5.22 -0.34 -30.79
N TYR A 43 5.02 -0.32 -29.48
CA TYR A 43 4.33 -1.33 -28.68
C TYR A 43 3.43 -0.63 -27.65
N ASP A 44 2.52 -1.37 -27.02
CA ASP A 44 1.66 -0.81 -25.95
C ASP A 44 2.49 -0.51 -24.71
N ASN A 45 2.81 0.77 -24.53
CA ASN A 45 3.55 1.29 -23.39
C ASN A 45 2.72 2.32 -22.63
N ARG A 46 1.39 2.18 -22.60
CA ARG A 46 0.53 3.04 -21.78
C ARG A 46 0.88 2.88 -20.29
N PRO A 47 0.60 3.87 -19.42
CA PRO A 47 0.91 3.76 -17.99
C PRO A 47 0.31 2.53 -17.28
N VAL A 48 -0.81 2.02 -17.80
CA VAL A 48 -1.53 0.85 -17.26
C VAL A 48 -1.02 -0.48 -17.83
N ALA A 49 -0.14 -0.46 -18.83
CA ALA A 49 0.42 -1.67 -19.40
C ALA A 49 1.36 -2.34 -18.39
N PRO A 50 1.29 -3.67 -18.23
CA PRO A 50 2.15 -4.36 -17.29
C PRO A 50 3.61 -4.45 -17.77
N LEU A 51 4.53 -4.63 -16.83
CA LEU A 51 5.97 -4.77 -17.07
C LEU A 51 6.40 -6.22 -16.82
N THR A 52 6.87 -6.90 -17.87
CA THR A 52 7.38 -8.28 -17.80
C THR A 52 8.40 -8.53 -18.89
N ASN A 53 9.50 -9.20 -18.54
CA ASN A 53 10.59 -9.56 -19.44
C ASN A 53 11.15 -8.38 -20.25
N TYR A 54 11.23 -7.20 -19.62
CA TYR A 54 11.74 -5.99 -20.22
C TYR A 54 13.20 -5.72 -19.83
N THR A 55 13.95 -5.08 -20.74
CA THR A 55 15.27 -4.52 -20.42
C THR A 55 15.12 -3.36 -19.43
N PHE A 56 16.23 -2.93 -18.83
CA PHE A 56 16.18 -1.88 -17.82
C PHE A 56 15.50 -0.61 -18.33
N ASP A 57 15.87 -0.13 -19.52
CA ASP A 57 15.30 1.11 -20.09
C ASP A 57 13.80 1.00 -20.41
N GLN A 58 13.28 -0.22 -20.59
CA GLN A 58 11.87 -0.45 -20.88
C GLN A 58 11.02 -0.47 -19.61
N TRP A 59 11.46 -1.14 -18.55
CA TRP A 59 10.68 -1.23 -17.31
C TRP A 59 10.91 -0.05 -16.37
N TRP A 60 12.13 0.51 -16.35
CA TRP A 60 12.50 1.59 -15.46
C TRP A 60 11.71 2.85 -15.78
N PHE A 61 10.97 3.37 -14.80
CA PHE A 61 10.03 4.48 -15.00
C PHE A 61 9.04 4.23 -16.14
N HIS A 62 8.71 2.96 -16.43
CA HIS A 62 7.84 2.56 -17.55
C HIS A 62 8.37 3.01 -18.93
N GLY A 63 9.68 3.27 -19.05
CA GLY A 63 10.26 3.85 -20.27
C GLY A 63 9.74 5.27 -20.58
N HIS A 64 9.20 5.98 -19.60
CA HIS A 64 8.54 7.28 -19.78
C HIS A 64 9.40 8.49 -19.41
N LEU A 65 10.70 8.32 -19.15
CA LEU A 65 11.59 9.44 -18.77
C LEU A 65 11.62 10.59 -19.79
N ASN A 66 11.41 10.29 -21.08
CA ASN A 66 11.32 11.30 -22.15
C ASN A 66 9.95 12.01 -22.22
N TYR A 67 9.00 11.65 -21.36
CA TYR A 67 7.66 12.22 -21.25
C TYR A 67 7.44 12.76 -19.82
N PRO A 68 8.25 13.72 -19.35
CA PRO A 68 8.13 14.23 -17.99
C PRO A 68 6.82 15.02 -17.79
N PRO A 69 6.35 15.16 -16.54
CA PRO A 69 5.24 16.04 -16.21
C PRO A 69 5.61 17.52 -16.42
N ASN A 70 4.62 18.41 -16.35
CA ASN A 70 4.91 19.85 -16.43
C ASN A 70 5.72 20.32 -15.20
N PRO A 71 6.54 21.38 -15.36
CA PRO A 71 7.13 22.07 -14.21
C PRO A 71 6.05 22.55 -13.24
N GLY A 72 6.24 22.31 -11.95
CA GLY A 72 5.30 22.71 -10.90
C GLY A 72 4.26 21.66 -10.51
N ASP A 73 4.04 20.64 -11.35
CA ASP A 73 3.15 19.53 -11.00
C ASP A 73 3.88 18.56 -10.05
N TYR A 74 3.48 18.54 -8.79
CA TYR A 74 3.94 17.60 -7.77
C TYR A 74 2.76 16.88 -7.11
N PHE A 75 2.95 15.60 -6.82
CA PHE A 75 2.07 14.90 -5.89
C PHE A 75 2.52 15.22 -4.46
N GLU A 76 1.66 15.88 -3.69
CA GLU A 76 1.98 16.34 -2.34
C GLU A 76 1.87 15.21 -1.31
N LEU A 77 2.90 15.08 -0.47
CA LEU A 77 3.02 14.09 0.58
C LEU A 77 3.01 14.79 1.95
N PRO A 78 1.84 15.01 2.57
CA PRO A 78 1.75 15.71 3.85
C PRO A 78 2.24 14.80 4.99
N ALA A 79 3.39 15.13 5.59
CA ALA A 79 4.00 14.34 6.65
C ALA A 79 3.03 14.12 7.83
N GLY A 80 2.85 12.86 8.22
CA GLY A 80 1.97 12.46 9.33
C GLY A 80 0.48 12.45 8.99
N GLN A 81 0.15 12.62 7.71
CA GLN A 81 -1.22 12.64 7.20
C GLN A 81 -1.37 11.62 6.07
N VAL A 82 -2.57 11.57 5.48
CA VAL A 82 -2.90 10.72 4.34
C VAL A 82 -2.72 11.50 3.03
N ALA A 83 -2.10 10.86 2.05
CA ALA A 83 -2.12 11.26 0.65
C ALA A 83 -3.04 10.32 -0.14
N THR A 84 -4.14 10.83 -0.68
CA THR A 84 -5.06 10.03 -1.50
C THR A 84 -4.60 10.03 -2.95
N ALA A 85 -4.35 8.83 -3.50
CA ALA A 85 -4.03 8.63 -4.90
C ALA A 85 -5.26 8.12 -5.69
N GLU A 86 -5.29 8.39 -6.99
CA GLU A 86 -6.27 7.79 -7.90
C GLU A 86 -5.63 6.67 -8.72
N ILE A 87 -6.03 5.43 -8.47
CA ILE A 87 -5.57 4.24 -9.18
C ILE A 87 -6.71 3.72 -10.06
N ALA A 88 -6.47 3.59 -11.36
CA ALA A 88 -7.51 3.15 -12.29
C ALA A 88 -6.95 2.49 -13.56
N CYS A 89 -7.82 1.73 -14.24
CA CYS A 89 -7.50 1.08 -15.52
C CYS A 89 -7.46 2.03 -16.72
N ASN A 90 -7.99 3.23 -16.56
CA ASN A 90 -7.96 4.26 -17.59
C ASN A 90 -8.00 5.64 -16.93
N LYS A 91 -7.31 6.62 -17.52
CA LYS A 91 -7.35 8.02 -17.07
C LYS A 91 -8.77 8.59 -17.08
N GLY A 92 -9.64 8.16 -18.00
CA GLY A 92 -11.05 8.53 -18.04
C GLY A 92 -11.85 8.12 -16.80
N ALA A 93 -11.37 7.13 -16.06
CA ALA A 93 -11.96 6.70 -14.80
C ALA A 93 -11.41 7.48 -13.60
N THR A 94 -10.70 8.59 -13.81
CA THR A 94 -10.11 9.44 -12.75
C THR A 94 -10.51 10.90 -12.90
N THR A 95 -10.16 11.75 -11.93
CA THR A 95 -10.41 13.20 -12.01
C THR A 95 -9.79 13.84 -13.26
N TRP A 96 -8.76 13.21 -13.83
CA TRP A 96 -8.01 13.70 -14.99
C TRP A 96 -8.60 13.27 -16.34
N PHE A 97 -9.86 12.84 -16.37
CA PHE A 97 -10.57 12.37 -17.56
C PHE A 97 -10.58 13.37 -18.72
N ASN A 98 -10.49 14.67 -18.44
CA ASN A 98 -10.49 15.74 -19.44
C ASN A 98 -9.31 15.66 -20.43
N SER A 99 -8.24 14.98 -20.05
CA SER A 99 -7.06 14.72 -20.87
C SER A 99 -7.03 13.28 -21.43
N SER A 100 -8.12 12.52 -21.24
CA SER A 100 -8.27 11.17 -21.77
C SER A 100 -9.11 11.19 -23.07
N GLU A 101 -8.79 10.32 -24.02
CA GLU A 101 -9.50 10.24 -25.31
C GLU A 101 -10.98 9.85 -25.15
N GLY A 102 -11.31 9.06 -24.12
CA GLY A 102 -12.66 8.50 -23.91
C GLY A 102 -13.61 9.35 -23.05
N GLY A 103 -13.16 10.47 -22.49
CA GLY A 103 -13.97 11.30 -21.59
C GLY A 103 -14.20 10.70 -20.19
N ASP A 104 -15.19 11.22 -19.47
CA ASP A 104 -15.49 10.82 -18.08
C ASP A 104 -16.25 9.49 -18.03
N ILE A 105 -15.60 8.47 -17.50
CA ILE A 105 -16.19 7.15 -17.26
C ILE A 105 -16.19 6.79 -15.76
N ARG A 106 -15.94 7.75 -14.86
CA ARG A 106 -15.82 7.51 -13.42
C ARG A 106 -17.07 6.86 -12.83
N GLN A 107 -16.86 5.98 -11.86
CA GLN A 107 -17.94 5.33 -11.09
C GLN A 107 -17.53 5.13 -9.63
N GLY A 108 -17.65 6.19 -8.82
CA GLY A 108 -17.34 6.13 -7.38
C GLY A 108 -15.94 5.57 -7.13
N ASN A 109 -15.83 4.55 -6.28
CA ASN A 109 -14.58 3.89 -5.92
C ASN A 109 -14.13 2.78 -6.90
N SER A 110 -14.83 2.55 -8.01
CA SER A 110 -14.41 1.51 -8.95
C SER A 110 -13.09 1.89 -9.66
N PRO A 111 -12.02 1.08 -9.54
CA PRO A 111 -10.77 1.32 -10.27
C PRO A 111 -10.93 1.02 -11.76
N CYS A 112 -11.91 0.20 -12.14
CA CYS A 112 -12.25 -0.06 -13.53
C CYS A 112 -13.77 -0.18 -13.73
N PRO A 113 -14.45 0.95 -13.99
CA PRO A 113 -15.89 1.00 -14.21
C PRO A 113 -16.36 -0.02 -15.26
N ASN A 114 -17.50 -0.67 -15.01
CA ASN A 114 -18.12 -1.67 -15.87
C ASN A 114 -17.25 -2.90 -16.22
N SER A 115 -16.18 -3.16 -15.46
CA SER A 115 -15.29 -4.29 -15.68
C SER A 115 -15.30 -5.25 -14.47
N PRO A 116 -15.14 -6.57 -14.69
CA PRO A 116 -15.04 -7.54 -13.58
C PRO A 116 -13.75 -7.33 -12.77
N THR A 117 -13.67 -7.93 -11.58
CA THR A 117 -12.49 -7.83 -10.70
C THR A 117 -11.21 -8.39 -11.33
N SER A 118 -11.35 -9.31 -12.29
CA SER A 118 -10.24 -9.81 -13.08
C SER A 118 -9.56 -8.71 -13.90
N ALA A 119 -10.26 -7.63 -14.28
CA ALA A 119 -9.67 -6.46 -14.95
C ALA A 119 -8.69 -5.66 -14.08
N TYR A 120 -8.48 -6.08 -12.84
CA TYR A 120 -7.44 -5.59 -11.95
C TYR A 120 -6.86 -6.72 -11.08
N HIS A 121 -6.74 -7.90 -11.69
CA HIS A 121 -5.99 -9.05 -11.20
C HIS A 121 -6.34 -9.50 -9.78
N THR A 122 -7.64 -9.62 -9.49
CA THR A 122 -8.09 -10.19 -8.23
C THR A 122 -9.36 -11.01 -8.38
N THR A 123 -9.45 -12.09 -7.61
CA THR A 123 -10.68 -12.87 -7.45
C THR A 123 -11.67 -12.21 -6.47
N GLY A 124 -11.20 -11.25 -5.65
CA GLY A 124 -12.00 -10.51 -4.69
C GLY A 124 -11.15 -9.90 -3.58
N PHE A 125 -11.79 -9.20 -2.63
CA PHE A 125 -11.08 -8.42 -1.59
C PHE A 125 -10.06 -9.23 -0.76
N SER A 126 -10.31 -10.53 -0.50
CA SER A 126 -9.39 -11.39 0.24
C SER A 126 -8.13 -11.82 -0.53
N ASP A 127 -8.07 -11.50 -1.83
CA ASP A 127 -7.01 -11.90 -2.74
C ASP A 127 -6.10 -10.72 -3.13
N LEU A 128 -6.27 -9.56 -2.48
CA LEU A 128 -5.44 -8.38 -2.70
C LEU A 128 -4.04 -8.59 -2.10
N LYS A 129 -3.01 -8.10 -2.81
CA LYS A 129 -1.59 -8.29 -2.45
C LYS A 129 -0.84 -6.99 -2.16
N GLY A 130 -1.59 -5.91 -2.00
CA GLY A 130 -1.07 -4.59 -1.66
C GLY A 130 -0.26 -3.90 -2.76
N CYS A 131 -0.04 -2.61 -2.57
CA CYS A 131 0.83 -1.81 -3.41
C CYS A 131 1.58 -0.79 -2.54
N ALA A 132 2.60 -0.17 -3.10
CA ALA A 132 3.51 0.73 -2.39
C ALA A 132 3.68 2.05 -3.11
N LEU A 133 4.00 3.10 -2.33
CA LEU A 133 4.73 4.26 -2.86
C LEU A 133 6.15 4.23 -2.32
N ALA A 134 7.11 4.44 -3.22
CA ALA A 134 8.51 4.65 -2.89
C ALA A 134 8.95 6.05 -3.27
N ILE A 135 10.01 6.54 -2.62
CA ILE A 135 10.56 7.88 -2.79
C ILE A 135 12.09 7.82 -2.93
N ALA A 136 12.62 8.69 -3.78
CA ALA A 136 14.05 8.98 -3.93
C ALA A 136 14.25 10.50 -3.78
N TYR A 137 15.12 10.90 -2.85
CA TYR A 137 15.43 12.31 -2.55
C TYR A 137 16.45 12.87 -3.54
N GLU A 138 16.08 12.90 -4.82
CA GLU A 138 16.89 13.41 -5.94
C GLU A 138 15.97 14.16 -6.91
N SER A 139 16.36 15.39 -7.25
CA SER A 139 15.55 16.27 -8.11
C SER A 139 15.83 16.06 -9.60
N ASN A 140 16.96 15.45 -9.97
CA ASN A 140 17.23 15.03 -11.33
C ASN A 140 16.97 13.53 -11.51
N VAL A 141 15.87 13.20 -12.18
CA VAL A 141 15.44 11.82 -12.44
C VAL A 141 16.51 10.94 -13.09
N THR A 142 17.40 11.51 -13.92
CA THR A 142 18.43 10.74 -14.63
C THR A 142 19.54 10.22 -13.72
N LYS A 143 19.61 10.70 -12.47
CA LYS A 143 20.58 10.23 -11.47
C LYS A 143 20.02 9.12 -10.60
N ILE A 144 18.71 8.94 -10.57
CA ILE A 144 18.04 7.97 -9.71
C ILE A 144 18.37 6.56 -10.21
N GLN A 145 18.81 5.72 -9.28
CA GLN A 145 18.98 4.29 -9.48
C GLN A 145 17.90 3.50 -8.73
N PRO A 146 17.60 2.27 -9.16
CA PRO A 146 16.73 1.34 -8.43
C PRO A 146 17.04 1.25 -6.94
N GLU A 147 18.33 1.26 -6.58
CA GLU A 147 18.77 1.10 -5.20
C GLU A 147 18.54 2.35 -4.33
N ASP A 148 18.11 3.48 -4.91
CA ASP A 148 17.84 4.73 -4.20
C ASP A 148 16.40 4.82 -3.69
N PHE A 149 15.47 4.08 -4.32
CA PHE A 149 14.06 4.13 -3.93
C PHE A 149 13.85 3.45 -2.57
N THR A 150 13.19 4.18 -1.67
CA THR A 150 12.75 3.67 -0.37
C THR A 150 11.23 3.65 -0.33
N VAL A 151 10.65 2.47 -0.08
CA VAL A 151 9.21 2.32 0.18
C VAL A 151 8.88 2.99 1.51
N PHE A 152 8.05 4.03 1.47
CA PHE A 152 7.70 4.83 2.66
C PHE A 152 6.26 4.60 3.13
N THR A 153 5.42 3.98 2.29
CA THR A 153 4.03 3.72 2.61
C THR A 153 3.47 2.56 1.78
N ILE A 154 2.54 1.84 2.39
CA ILE A 154 1.89 0.64 1.86
C ILE A 154 0.38 0.80 2.03
N ASN A 155 -0.37 0.30 1.07
CA ASN A 155 -1.78 -0.04 1.28
C ASN A 155 -1.97 -1.51 0.88
N GLN A 156 -2.22 -2.40 1.85
CA GLN A 156 -2.33 -3.84 1.62
C GLN A 156 -3.63 -4.22 0.87
N THR A 157 -4.62 -3.33 0.87
CA THR A 157 -5.90 -3.49 0.15
C THR A 157 -5.91 -2.79 -1.21
N CYS A 158 -4.72 -2.47 -1.73
CA CYS A 158 -4.58 -1.67 -2.94
C CYS A 158 -5.13 -2.35 -4.19
N VAL A 159 -5.51 -1.49 -5.16
CA VAL A 159 -6.11 -1.83 -6.45
C VAL A 159 -7.51 -2.43 -6.31
N TRP A 160 -8.17 -2.12 -5.19
CA TRP A 160 -9.59 -2.37 -4.99
C TRP A 160 -10.43 -1.09 -5.01
N TYR A 161 -9.90 -0.02 -4.43
CA TYR A 161 -10.52 1.30 -4.42
C TYR A 161 -9.76 2.25 -5.34
N ARG A 162 -10.49 2.98 -6.20
CA ARG A 162 -9.91 4.03 -7.03
C ARG A 162 -9.18 5.07 -6.18
N PHE A 163 -9.86 5.61 -5.16
CA PHE A 163 -9.23 6.47 -4.18
C PHE A 163 -8.52 5.59 -3.16
N THR A 164 -7.21 5.42 -3.32
CA THR A 164 -6.36 4.64 -2.42
C THR A 164 -5.57 5.59 -1.54
N ASP A 165 -5.77 5.48 -0.25
CA ASP A 165 -5.09 6.30 0.76
C ASP A 165 -3.74 5.71 1.12
N PHE A 166 -2.72 6.57 1.18
CA PHE A 166 -1.38 6.23 1.62
C PHE A 166 -0.99 7.12 2.81
N ALA A 167 -0.75 6.49 3.96
CA ALA A 167 -0.28 7.21 5.15
C ALA A 167 1.19 7.60 4.99
N VAL A 168 1.50 8.88 5.15
CA VAL A 168 2.87 9.41 5.03
C VAL A 168 3.51 9.43 6.43
N PRO A 169 4.72 8.86 6.63
CA PRO A 169 5.39 8.91 7.92
C PRO A 169 5.53 10.34 8.45
N ALA A 170 5.28 10.56 9.75
CA ALA A 170 5.32 11.90 10.35
C ALA A 170 6.72 12.55 10.30
N ARG A 171 7.76 11.71 10.23
CA ARG A 171 9.17 12.13 10.28
C ARG A 171 9.80 12.30 8.90
N MET A 172 9.02 12.25 7.81
CA MET A 172 9.53 12.46 6.46
C MET A 172 10.27 13.81 6.36
N PRO A 173 11.55 13.83 5.97
CA PRO A 173 12.31 15.06 5.79
C PRO A 173 11.83 15.85 4.57
N PRO A 174 12.18 17.15 4.45
CA PRO A 174 11.86 17.91 3.25
C PRO A 174 12.64 17.39 2.04
N CYS A 175 12.00 17.42 0.86
CA CYS A 175 12.67 17.16 -0.41
C CYS A 175 13.74 18.24 -0.72
N PRO A 176 14.75 17.93 -1.56
CA PRO A 176 15.68 18.94 -2.04
C PRO A 176 14.98 19.98 -2.91
N GLU A 177 15.69 21.06 -3.22
CA GLU A 177 15.22 22.03 -4.21
C GLU A 177 14.97 21.33 -5.57
N GLY A 178 13.83 21.62 -6.19
CA GLY A 178 13.35 20.92 -7.38
C GLY A 178 12.50 19.67 -7.09
N GLY A 179 12.25 19.38 -5.81
CA GLY A 179 11.40 18.28 -5.35
C GLY A 179 12.07 16.91 -5.40
N CYS A 180 11.31 15.87 -5.03
CA CYS A 180 11.74 14.47 -5.11
C CYS A 180 11.08 13.77 -6.29
N HIS A 181 11.47 12.50 -6.47
CA HIS A 181 10.77 11.57 -7.33
C HIS A 181 10.20 10.43 -6.51
N CYS A 182 8.98 10.02 -6.87
CA CYS A 182 8.31 8.89 -6.28
C CYS A 182 7.94 7.89 -7.37
N ALA A 183 7.61 6.67 -6.96
CA ALA A 183 7.06 5.68 -7.86
C ALA A 183 6.02 4.83 -7.12
N TRP A 184 4.92 4.55 -7.81
CA TRP A 184 3.92 3.59 -7.39
C TRP A 184 4.29 2.21 -7.94
N PHE A 185 4.18 1.20 -7.09
CA PHE A 185 4.50 -0.18 -7.45
C PHE A 185 3.39 -1.13 -7.02
N TRP A 186 3.09 -2.11 -7.87
CA TRP A 186 2.09 -3.14 -7.58
C TRP A 186 2.47 -4.48 -8.21
N ILE A 187 2.22 -5.55 -7.46
CA ILE A 187 2.28 -6.95 -7.88
C ILE A 187 1.00 -7.59 -7.35
N HIS A 188 0.33 -8.39 -8.18
CA HIS A 188 -0.98 -8.96 -7.88
C HIS A 188 -0.91 -10.46 -7.58
N SER A 189 -2.05 -11.07 -7.25
CA SER A 189 -2.11 -12.50 -6.98
C SER A 189 -1.90 -13.36 -8.23
N ALA A 190 -1.20 -14.48 -8.07
CA ALA A 190 -1.01 -15.51 -9.11
C ALA A 190 -2.31 -16.20 -9.54
N ASP A 191 -3.40 -16.01 -8.79
CA ASP A 191 -4.69 -16.65 -9.03
C ASP A 191 -5.58 -15.87 -10.03
N SER A 192 -5.13 -14.74 -10.57
CA SER A 192 -5.93 -13.92 -11.49
C SER A 192 -5.10 -13.28 -12.62
N GLY A 193 -4.97 -13.98 -13.75
CA GLY A 193 -4.24 -13.52 -14.93
C GLY A 193 -2.80 -14.05 -14.98
N GLY A 194 -2.05 -13.65 -16.01
CA GLY A 194 -0.60 -13.89 -16.00
C GLY A 194 0.07 -12.96 -15.00
N GLU A 195 1.20 -13.36 -14.43
CA GLU A 195 1.96 -12.49 -13.52
C GLU A 195 2.76 -11.42 -14.24
N GLN A 196 2.74 -10.21 -13.70
CA GLN A 196 3.59 -9.09 -14.11
C GLN A 196 3.85 -8.14 -12.92
N ASN A 197 4.52 -7.03 -13.21
CA ASN A 197 4.80 -5.95 -12.27
C ASN A 197 4.26 -4.65 -12.82
N TYR A 198 3.96 -3.72 -11.94
CA TYR A 198 3.54 -2.38 -12.31
C TYR A 198 4.45 -1.37 -11.65
N MET A 199 4.87 -0.37 -12.42
CA MET A 199 5.63 0.78 -11.95
C MET A 199 5.09 2.03 -12.62
N THR A 200 4.93 3.11 -11.88
CA THR A 200 4.64 4.42 -12.46
C THR A 200 5.41 5.48 -11.67
N GLY A 201 6.40 6.10 -12.31
CA GLY A 201 7.19 7.17 -11.72
C GLY A 201 6.47 8.52 -11.80
N PHE A 202 6.65 9.37 -10.80
CA PHE A 202 6.05 10.70 -10.74
C PHE A 202 6.88 11.67 -9.90
N LYS A 203 6.74 12.97 -10.15
CA LYS A 203 7.31 14.01 -9.28
C LYS A 203 6.45 14.15 -8.02
N CYS A 204 7.10 14.22 -6.87
CA CYS A 204 6.45 14.34 -5.57
C CYS A 204 7.21 15.31 -4.66
N ASN A 205 6.54 15.80 -3.63
CA ASN A 205 7.13 16.70 -2.65
C ASN A 205 6.58 16.43 -1.25
N VAL A 206 7.43 16.52 -0.23
CA VAL A 206 7.01 16.37 1.17
C VAL A 206 6.57 17.73 1.71
N THR A 207 5.35 17.80 2.23
CA THR A 207 4.81 19.01 2.90
C THR A 207 4.61 18.77 4.38
N GLY A 208 4.59 19.85 5.16
CA GLY A 208 4.40 19.76 6.62
C GLY A 208 5.52 19.02 7.36
N SER A 209 6.71 18.89 6.76
CA SER A 209 7.84 18.22 7.38
C SER A 209 8.26 18.92 8.69
N THR A 210 8.49 18.12 9.73
CA THR A 210 8.94 18.57 11.06
C THR A 210 10.28 17.93 11.47
N SER A 211 10.93 17.22 10.55
CA SER A 211 12.15 16.46 10.75
C SER A 211 13.15 16.78 9.64
N ASN A 212 14.44 16.78 9.96
CA ASN A 212 15.52 16.85 8.97
C ASN A 212 16.34 15.55 8.96
N VAL A 213 15.88 14.50 9.64
CA VAL A 213 16.58 13.22 9.67
C VAL A 213 16.39 12.53 8.33
N PRO A 214 17.46 12.22 7.59
CA PRO A 214 17.36 11.56 6.30
C PRO A 214 16.87 10.12 6.44
N LEU A 215 16.35 9.59 5.34
CA LEU A 215 16.08 8.15 5.22
C LEU A 215 17.40 7.37 5.25
N ALA A 216 17.35 6.17 5.84
CA ALA A 216 18.44 5.21 5.75
C ALA A 216 18.54 4.67 4.31
N LYS A 217 19.72 4.18 3.93
CA LYS A 217 19.91 3.53 2.62
C LYS A 217 19.05 2.25 2.54
N PRO A 218 18.11 2.16 1.59
CA PRO A 218 17.18 1.04 1.54
C PRO A 218 17.88 -0.25 1.15
N GLN A 219 17.45 -1.36 1.76
CA GLN A 219 17.95 -2.70 1.50
C GLN A 219 16.91 -3.55 0.77
N VAL A 220 17.36 -4.63 0.12
CA VAL A 220 16.46 -5.57 -0.58
C VAL A 220 15.56 -6.26 0.44
N PRO A 221 14.22 -6.25 0.29
CA PRO A 221 13.32 -6.94 1.19
C PRO A 221 13.50 -8.46 1.12
N ARG A 222 13.21 -9.15 2.22
CA ARG A 222 13.36 -10.60 2.34
C ARG A 222 12.04 -11.25 2.69
N ARG A 223 11.72 -12.38 2.03
CA ARG A 223 10.55 -13.20 2.36
C ARG A 223 10.72 -13.76 3.78
N CYS A 224 9.95 -13.23 4.72
CA CYS A 224 10.12 -13.53 6.14
C CYS A 224 8.80 -13.75 6.89
N GLY A 225 7.67 -13.27 6.37
CA GLY A 225 6.36 -13.55 6.97
C GLY A 225 5.94 -15.01 6.81
N ALA A 226 4.84 -15.36 7.47
CA ALA A 226 4.21 -16.66 7.33
C ALA A 226 3.69 -16.85 5.89
N ASP A 227 3.84 -18.07 5.39
CA ASP A 227 3.50 -18.45 4.03
C ASP A 227 2.99 -19.92 3.99
N PRO A 228 1.78 -20.19 4.53
CA PRO A 228 1.26 -21.55 4.67
C PRO A 228 1.09 -22.27 3.32
N ASP A 229 0.76 -21.54 2.26
CA ASP A 229 0.57 -22.09 0.91
C ASP A 229 1.86 -22.71 0.35
N PHE A 230 3.02 -22.25 0.84
CA PHE A 230 4.35 -22.76 0.50
C PHE A 230 5.00 -23.54 1.64
N GLY A 231 4.20 -24.06 2.58
CA GLY A 231 4.66 -24.96 3.64
C GLY A 231 5.48 -24.28 4.75
N LYS A 232 5.38 -22.95 4.89
CA LYS A 232 6.02 -22.17 5.96
C LYS A 232 4.97 -21.48 6.81
N PRO A 233 4.25 -22.21 7.68
CA PRO A 233 3.12 -21.64 8.43
C PRO A 233 3.55 -20.58 9.46
N GLU A 234 4.82 -20.59 9.88
CA GLU A 234 5.37 -19.65 10.84
C GLU A 234 6.26 -18.62 10.14
N ALA A 235 6.18 -17.37 10.60
CA ALA A 235 7.11 -16.33 10.18
C ALA A 235 8.53 -16.60 10.70
N SER A 236 9.52 -16.03 10.03
CA SER A 236 10.94 -16.02 10.42
C SER A 236 11.41 -14.58 10.69
N PRO A 237 11.09 -13.98 11.86
CA PRO A 237 11.39 -12.58 12.16
C PRO A 237 12.86 -12.22 11.98
N GLY A 238 13.79 -13.10 12.37
CA GLY A 238 15.22 -12.86 12.17
C GLY A 238 15.66 -12.82 10.70
N ASN A 239 14.85 -13.32 9.75
CA ASN A 239 15.13 -13.22 8.32
C ASN A 239 14.61 -11.91 7.69
N CYS A 240 13.78 -11.14 8.41
CA CYS A 240 13.18 -9.94 7.86
C CYS A 240 14.22 -8.85 7.56
N THR A 241 13.91 -8.04 6.56
CA THR A 241 14.57 -6.74 6.37
C THR A 241 13.82 -5.70 7.17
N TYR A 242 14.47 -5.16 8.18
CA TYR A 242 13.97 -4.04 8.97
C TYR A 242 14.56 -2.73 8.47
N GLY A 243 13.87 -1.63 8.74
CA GLY A 243 14.24 -0.32 8.24
C GLY A 243 13.83 -0.08 6.79
N ALA A 244 14.57 0.83 6.15
CA ALA A 244 14.34 1.24 4.78
C ALA A 244 14.47 0.05 3.82
N LYS A 245 13.44 -0.13 2.99
CA LYS A 245 13.32 -1.24 2.04
C LYS A 245 13.17 -0.74 0.62
N GLN A 246 13.83 -1.39 -0.32
CA GLN A 246 13.66 -1.14 -1.75
C GLN A 246 12.29 -1.65 -2.24
N PRO A 247 11.77 -1.12 -3.36
CA PRO A 247 10.68 -1.75 -4.09
C PRO A 247 11.05 -3.14 -4.60
N PHE A 248 10.04 -3.91 -5.01
CA PHE A 248 10.25 -5.14 -5.75
C PHE A 248 10.52 -4.85 -7.23
N TYR A 249 11.71 -5.23 -7.67
CA TYR A 249 12.07 -5.34 -9.08
C TYR A 249 12.11 -6.83 -9.40
N TRP A 250 11.03 -7.32 -10.02
CA TRP A 250 10.78 -8.72 -10.25
C TRP A 250 10.36 -8.96 -11.71
N PHE A 251 10.50 -10.19 -12.21
CA PHE A 251 9.99 -10.62 -13.52
C PHE A 251 10.42 -9.78 -14.74
N GLN A 252 11.58 -9.11 -14.68
CA GLN A 252 12.19 -8.39 -15.81
C GLN A 252 13.36 -9.18 -16.42
N ALA A 253 13.83 -8.76 -17.61
CA ALA A 253 15.01 -9.33 -18.22
C ALA A 253 16.32 -8.86 -17.52
N GLU A 254 16.29 -7.66 -16.93
CA GLU A 254 17.48 -7.02 -16.36
C GLU A 254 17.18 -6.37 -15.00
N ARG A 255 18.21 -6.33 -14.13
CA ARG A 255 18.23 -5.58 -12.86
C ARG A 255 17.12 -5.90 -11.85
N ASN A 256 16.69 -7.16 -11.79
CA ASN A 256 15.84 -7.64 -10.70
C ASN A 256 16.58 -7.66 -9.36
N ASN A 257 15.90 -7.34 -8.27
CA ASN A 257 16.34 -7.62 -6.90
C ASN A 257 15.54 -8.78 -6.25
N MET A 258 14.45 -9.22 -6.91
CA MET A 258 13.60 -10.34 -6.53
C MET A 258 13.70 -11.47 -7.56
N PHE A 259 13.71 -12.72 -7.11
CA PHE A 259 13.99 -13.90 -7.95
C PHE A 259 13.00 -15.05 -7.72
N GLU A 260 11.84 -14.72 -7.15
CA GLU A 260 10.75 -15.64 -6.92
C GLU A 260 10.20 -16.19 -8.24
N GLY A 261 9.66 -17.41 -8.21
CA GLY A 261 9.00 -18.00 -9.36
C GLY A 261 7.63 -17.39 -9.62
N THR A 262 7.10 -17.56 -10.83
CA THR A 262 5.80 -17.05 -11.28
C THR A 262 4.64 -17.39 -10.34
N TYR A 263 4.66 -18.53 -9.67
CA TYR A 263 3.56 -18.91 -8.75
C TYR A 263 3.85 -18.57 -7.29
N ALA A 264 4.98 -17.93 -6.98
CA ALA A 264 5.33 -17.50 -5.62
C ALA A 264 5.78 -16.02 -5.57
N PRO A 265 5.08 -15.08 -6.24
CA PRO A 265 5.54 -13.70 -6.40
C PRO A 265 5.78 -12.97 -5.06
N PRO A 266 6.62 -11.92 -5.06
CA PRO A 266 6.82 -11.08 -3.90
C PRO A 266 5.66 -10.07 -3.75
N PHE A 267 5.23 -9.82 -2.52
CA PHE A 267 4.05 -8.98 -2.24
C PHE A 267 4.33 -7.89 -1.22
N TYR A 268 3.64 -6.76 -1.39
CA TYR A 268 3.70 -5.60 -0.50
C TYR A 268 2.84 -5.84 0.74
N LEU A 269 3.16 -6.92 1.44
CA LEU A 269 2.46 -7.47 2.62
C LEU A 269 3.47 -7.79 3.74
N ASP A 270 2.93 -8.22 4.88
CA ASP A 270 3.71 -8.74 6.01
C ASP A 270 4.68 -9.88 5.63
N LEU A 271 4.36 -10.60 4.54
CA LEU A 271 5.22 -11.60 3.92
C LEU A 271 6.67 -11.11 3.68
N TYR A 272 6.86 -9.83 3.36
CA TYR A 272 8.15 -9.19 3.16
C TYR A 272 8.43 -8.08 4.18
N ASN A 273 7.76 -8.13 5.35
CA ASN A 273 7.82 -7.11 6.39
C ASN A 273 7.40 -5.71 5.92
N PHE A 274 6.46 -5.66 4.96
CA PHE A 274 5.77 -4.43 4.57
C PHE A 274 4.45 -4.33 5.32
N LYS A 275 4.47 -3.61 6.45
CA LYS A 275 3.29 -3.37 7.26
C LYS A 275 2.32 -2.45 6.53
N ASP A 276 1.03 -2.62 6.75
CA ASP A 276 0.03 -1.71 6.20
C ASP A 276 0.21 -0.28 6.74
N GLY A 277 0.05 0.73 5.88
CA GLY A 277 0.22 2.14 6.22
C GLY A 277 1.67 2.66 6.09
N ALA A 278 1.99 3.66 6.92
CA ALA A 278 3.27 4.36 6.90
C ALA A 278 4.43 3.46 7.36
N GLN A 279 5.56 3.54 6.68
CA GLN A 279 6.79 2.85 7.10
C GLN A 279 7.63 3.78 7.99
N ASP A 280 7.36 3.75 9.30
CA ASP A 280 7.96 4.69 10.26
C ASP A 280 9.40 4.34 10.70
N ASP A 281 9.93 3.19 10.28
CA ASP A 281 11.23 2.66 10.68
C ASP A 281 12.35 2.94 9.66
N ILE A 282 12.08 3.76 8.62
CA ILE A 282 12.98 3.95 7.47
C ILE A 282 14.08 5.01 7.64
N PHE A 283 14.20 5.64 8.81
CA PHE A 283 15.12 6.76 9.05
C PHE A 283 16.47 6.28 9.60
N ILE A 284 17.54 7.06 9.40
CA ILE A 284 18.89 6.70 9.87
C ILE A 284 18.99 6.49 11.39
N ASP A 285 18.06 7.07 12.15
CA ASP A 285 18.01 7.01 13.62
C ASP A 285 16.83 6.20 14.14
N SER A 286 16.14 5.42 13.28
CA SER A 286 15.01 4.59 13.71
C SER A 286 15.46 3.44 14.62
N TYR A 287 16.67 2.93 14.42
CA TYR A 287 17.21 1.78 15.15
C TYR A 287 18.57 2.12 15.76
N ALA A 288 18.77 1.70 17.01
CA ALA A 288 20.07 1.79 17.67
C ALA A 288 21.04 0.71 17.15
N ASP A 289 20.50 -0.46 16.81
CA ASP A 289 21.23 -1.58 16.23
C ASP A 289 20.27 -2.45 15.38
N ILE A 290 20.77 -2.90 14.23
CA ILE A 290 20.06 -3.82 13.33
C ILE A 290 20.95 -5.08 13.20
N PRO A 291 20.58 -6.21 13.82
CA PRO A 291 21.35 -7.44 13.68
C PRO A 291 21.33 -7.94 12.24
N PRO A 292 22.40 -8.62 11.77
CA PRO A 292 22.41 -9.25 10.45
C PRO A 292 21.24 -10.24 10.29
N PRO A 293 20.50 -10.20 9.16
CA PRO A 293 19.39 -11.11 8.93
C PRO A 293 19.83 -12.59 8.89
N SER A 294 19.12 -13.46 9.59
CA SER A 294 19.34 -14.90 9.62
C SER A 294 18.03 -15.67 9.80
N PRO A 295 17.71 -16.66 8.94
CA PRO A 295 16.54 -17.52 9.08
C PRO A 295 16.45 -18.28 10.40
N ASN A 296 17.58 -18.53 11.05
CA ASN A 296 17.66 -19.29 12.30
C ASN A 296 17.75 -18.38 13.54
N SER A 297 17.71 -17.06 13.36
CA SER A 297 17.75 -16.09 14.44
C SER A 297 16.34 -15.70 14.86
N THR A 298 16.15 -15.48 16.16
CA THR A 298 14.96 -14.84 16.73
C THR A 298 15.24 -13.40 17.18
N VAL A 299 16.49 -12.94 17.05
CA VAL A 299 16.90 -11.58 17.45
C VAL A 299 16.35 -10.59 16.43
N VAL A 300 15.66 -9.57 16.93
CA VAL A 300 15.08 -8.47 16.14
C VAL A 300 15.77 -7.14 16.50
N PRO A 301 15.73 -6.13 15.62
CA PRO A 301 16.34 -4.83 15.89
C PRO A 301 15.78 -4.13 17.12
N VAL A 302 16.62 -3.27 17.71
CA VAL A 302 16.26 -2.44 18.87
C VAL A 302 15.96 -1.02 18.39
N LEU A 303 14.71 -0.58 18.56
CA LEU A 303 14.31 0.79 18.25
C LEU A 303 15.15 1.78 19.05
N GLN A 304 15.56 2.87 18.40
CA GLN A 304 16.25 3.94 19.10
C GLN A 304 15.24 4.65 20.02
N GLN A 305 15.45 4.57 21.32
CA GLN A 305 14.63 5.34 22.25
C GLN A 305 14.93 6.83 22.06
N PRO A 306 13.92 7.71 22.14
CA PRO A 306 14.16 9.14 22.20
C PRO A 306 15.13 9.37 23.36
N GLN A 307 16.30 9.94 23.10
CA GLN A 307 17.15 10.42 24.17
C GLN A 307 16.36 11.53 24.86
N GLY A 308 15.62 11.18 25.91
CA GLY A 308 15.13 12.15 26.86
C GLY A 308 16.32 12.99 27.27
N THR A 309 16.21 14.30 27.09
CA THR A 309 17.15 15.28 27.64
C THR A 309 17.55 14.80 29.02
N LYS A 310 18.79 14.32 29.16
CA LYS A 310 19.37 14.05 30.47
C LYS A 310 19.42 15.40 31.16
N THR A 311 18.39 15.71 31.96
CA THR A 311 18.51 16.68 33.03
C THR A 311 19.68 16.19 33.86
N ILE A 312 20.81 16.88 33.74
CA ILE A 312 21.92 16.77 34.67
C ILE A 312 21.33 17.21 36.01
N ALA A 313 20.88 16.24 36.80
CA ALA A 313 20.54 16.46 38.19
C ALA A 313 21.87 16.73 38.89
N SER A 314 22.25 18.00 38.97
CA SER A 314 23.30 18.46 39.85
C SER A 314 22.94 18.03 41.27
N SER A 315 23.74 17.10 41.80
CA SER A 315 23.71 16.66 43.18
C SER A 315 24.09 17.84 44.08
N SER A 316 23.11 18.56 44.60
CA SER A 316 23.28 19.43 45.77
C SER A 316 22.50 18.84 46.94
N SER A 317 23.25 18.15 47.81
CA SER A 317 22.83 17.74 49.14
C SER A 317 22.53 18.98 50.01
N ALA A 318 21.32 19.10 50.53
CA ALA A 318 21.00 20.02 51.61
C ALA A 318 20.18 19.29 52.70
N PRO A 319 20.50 19.46 54.00
CA PRO A 319 19.91 18.70 55.09
C PRO A 319 18.61 19.31 55.64
N SER A 320 17.83 18.45 56.29
CA SER A 320 16.60 18.72 57.03
C SER A 320 16.76 19.73 58.18
N ALA A 321 15.75 20.58 58.38
CA ALA A 321 15.45 21.21 59.67
C ALA A 321 13.93 21.45 59.82
N ALA A 322 13.47 21.32 61.06
CA ALA A 322 12.08 21.13 61.47
C ALA A 322 11.30 22.42 61.82
N SER A 323 9.97 22.30 61.70
CA SER A 323 8.85 22.96 62.40
C SER A 323 9.07 24.19 63.30
N SER A 324 8.28 25.25 63.07
CA SER A 324 7.60 26.02 64.13
C SER A 324 6.41 26.84 63.59
N SER A 325 5.49 27.17 64.49
CA SER A 325 4.08 27.54 64.35
C SER A 325 3.79 29.05 64.18
N LEU A 326 2.70 29.35 63.42
CA LEU A 326 1.67 30.42 63.48
C LEU A 326 1.78 31.57 64.53
N PRO A 327 1.25 32.80 64.28
CA PRO A 327 -0.17 33.03 63.91
C PRO A 327 -0.53 34.22 62.98
N ALA A 328 -1.83 34.28 62.66
CA ALA A 328 -2.56 35.19 61.76
C ALA A 328 -2.56 36.68 62.18
N PRO A 329 -2.98 37.58 61.26
CA PRO A 329 -4.28 38.22 61.51
C PRO A 329 -5.18 38.46 60.27
N SER A 330 -6.44 38.74 60.63
CA SER A 330 -7.66 39.00 59.88
C SER A 330 -7.73 40.39 59.25
N SER A 331 -8.28 40.50 58.03
CA SER A 331 -9.26 41.53 57.65
C SER A 331 -9.90 41.28 56.27
N GLN A 332 -11.22 41.12 56.25
CA GLN A 332 -12.17 41.28 55.12
C GLN A 332 -12.77 42.72 55.16
N PRO A 333 -13.74 43.15 54.30
CA PRO A 333 -14.13 42.79 52.92
C PRO A 333 -14.43 44.03 52.02
N THR A 334 -14.88 43.80 50.77
CA THR A 334 -15.69 44.62 49.80
C THR A 334 -15.08 44.58 48.39
N ASN A 335 -15.74 44.39 47.23
CA ASN A 335 -17.11 44.44 46.71
C ASN A 335 -17.23 43.42 45.53
N GLN A 336 -18.23 42.53 45.48
CA GLN A 336 -19.46 42.57 44.65
C GLN A 336 -19.30 42.61 43.11
N VAL A 337 -19.37 41.44 42.41
CA VAL A 337 -20.42 40.85 41.50
C VAL A 337 -20.59 41.48 40.07
N PRO A 338 -21.23 40.82 39.05
CA PRO A 338 -21.54 39.39 38.83
C PRO A 338 -21.48 38.82 37.36
N PHE A 339 -21.50 37.47 37.31
CA PHE A 339 -22.25 36.52 36.44
C PHE A 339 -22.09 36.41 34.91
N GLY A 340 -21.90 35.15 34.47
CA GLY A 340 -22.21 34.62 33.14
C GLY A 340 -21.94 33.12 33.02
N THR A 341 -22.86 32.28 33.53
CA THR A 341 -22.79 30.80 33.50
C THR A 341 -23.43 30.21 32.23
N ALA A 342 -22.90 29.09 31.76
CA ALA A 342 -23.38 28.28 30.65
C ALA A 342 -24.74 27.58 30.91
N PRO A 343 -25.56 27.29 29.87
CA PRO A 343 -26.75 26.49 30.04
C PRO A 343 -26.51 25.00 29.73
N GLY A 344 -27.07 24.16 30.60
CA GLY A 344 -27.12 22.71 30.48
C GLY A 344 -28.36 22.19 29.75
N ARG A 345 -28.42 20.86 29.75
CA ARG A 345 -29.44 19.96 29.20
C ARG A 345 -30.87 20.29 29.66
N CYS A 346 -31.84 20.04 28.78
CA CYS A 346 -33.23 19.77 29.15
C CYS A 346 -33.78 18.57 28.36
N SER A 347 -34.50 17.72 29.11
CA SER A 347 -35.25 16.56 28.65
C SER A 347 -36.74 16.90 28.54
N ALA A 348 -37.41 16.16 27.65
CA ALA A 348 -38.82 15.73 27.68
C ALA A 348 -39.88 16.43 26.79
N CYS A 349 -40.80 15.55 26.33
CA CYS A 349 -42.11 15.72 25.66
C CYS A 349 -42.05 15.83 24.12
N VAL A 350 -42.75 15.05 23.28
CA VAL A 350 -44.05 14.36 23.41
C VAL A 350 -44.10 13.11 22.49
N LYS A 351 -44.73 12.02 22.98
CA LYS A 351 -45.13 10.83 22.21
C LYS A 351 -46.25 11.15 21.22
N ARG A 352 -46.10 10.78 19.94
CA ARG A 352 -47.24 10.52 19.03
C ARG A 352 -47.29 9.03 18.69
N ARG A 353 -48.40 8.40 19.11
CA ARG A 353 -48.85 7.06 18.74
C ARG A 353 -49.35 7.09 17.28
N SER A 354 -48.87 6.21 16.42
CA SER A 354 -49.66 5.68 15.31
C SER A 354 -49.65 4.16 15.39
N GLN A 355 -50.85 3.61 15.51
CA GLN A 355 -51.13 2.17 15.49
C GLN A 355 -50.87 1.63 14.07
N GLY A 356 -50.19 0.50 13.99
CA GLY A 356 -50.06 -0.32 12.79
C GLY A 356 -49.80 -1.75 13.24
N SER A 357 -50.89 -2.50 13.42
CA SER A 357 -50.89 -3.89 13.86
C SER A 357 -50.67 -4.80 12.65
N SER A 358 -49.65 -5.65 12.70
CA SER A 358 -49.62 -6.90 11.93
C SER A 358 -48.80 -7.94 12.69
N ASN A 359 -49.51 -8.74 13.49
CA ASN A 359 -49.07 -10.08 13.88
C ASN A 359 -48.93 -10.93 12.62
N LEU A 360 -47.85 -11.73 12.51
CA LEU A 360 -47.95 -13.18 12.26
C LEU A 360 -46.57 -13.86 12.22
N GLN A 361 -46.42 -14.79 13.18
CA GLN A 361 -45.78 -16.09 13.09
C GLN A 361 -44.28 -16.20 12.74
N ARG A 362 -43.47 -16.28 13.81
CA ARG A 362 -42.26 -17.11 13.86
C ARG A 362 -42.66 -18.59 13.70
N ARG A 363 -42.24 -19.23 12.61
CA ARG A 363 -42.11 -20.69 12.52
C ARG A 363 -40.63 -21.04 12.51
N SER A 364 -40.17 -21.58 13.63
CA SER A 364 -38.94 -22.35 13.76
C SER A 364 -39.19 -23.77 13.26
N LEU A 365 -38.39 -24.25 12.31
CA LEU A 365 -38.25 -25.67 11.97
C LEU A 365 -36.79 -25.98 11.56
N PRO A 366 -36.35 -27.25 11.67
CA PRO A 366 -35.11 -27.57 12.34
C PRO A 366 -33.95 -27.98 11.42
N PHE A 367 -32.77 -28.04 12.06
CA PHE A 367 -31.60 -28.84 11.71
C PHE A 367 -31.90 -30.09 10.88
N ARG A 368 -31.20 -30.24 9.74
CA ARG A 368 -30.86 -31.56 9.20
C ARG A 368 -29.46 -31.57 8.63
N TRP A 369 -28.65 -32.40 9.27
CA TRP A 369 -27.39 -32.98 8.79
C TRP A 369 -27.47 -33.45 7.34
N LEU A 370 -26.47 -33.11 6.54
CA LEU A 370 -26.00 -33.91 5.42
C LEU A 370 -24.46 -33.88 5.43
N SER A 371 -23.93 -34.99 5.95
CA SER A 371 -22.60 -35.55 5.62
C SER A 371 -22.43 -35.64 4.11
N HIS A 372 -21.17 -35.52 3.65
CA HIS A 372 -20.51 -35.99 2.40
C HIS A 372 -19.39 -34.96 2.13
N SER A 373 -18.14 -35.26 1.82
CA SER A 373 -17.40 -36.50 1.59
C SER A 373 -15.94 -36.08 1.37
N ASN A 374 -15.00 -36.86 1.91
CA ASN A 374 -13.57 -36.77 1.63
C ASN A 374 -13.28 -36.74 0.12
N VAL A 375 -12.56 -35.72 -0.36
CA VAL A 375 -11.82 -35.79 -1.62
C VAL A 375 -10.37 -35.40 -1.36
N ASN A 376 -9.57 -36.43 -1.08
CA ASN A 376 -8.12 -36.41 -1.19
C ASN A 376 -7.75 -36.28 -2.67
N ALA A 377 -7.30 -35.10 -3.10
CA ALA A 377 -6.64 -34.95 -4.40
C ALA A 377 -5.15 -34.71 -4.18
N LYS A 378 -4.38 -35.81 -4.10
CA LYS A 378 -2.93 -35.79 -4.29
C LYS A 378 -2.64 -35.31 -5.72
N ARG A 379 -2.26 -34.05 -5.90
CA ARG A 379 -1.65 -33.59 -7.15
C ARG A 379 -0.15 -33.89 -7.10
N LYS A 380 0.26 -34.84 -7.94
CA LYS A 380 1.66 -35.13 -8.24
C LYS A 380 2.24 -33.96 -9.04
N PHE A 381 3.32 -33.37 -8.55
CA PHE A 381 4.17 -32.46 -9.30
C PHE A 381 4.84 -33.21 -10.45
N SER A 382 4.66 -32.71 -11.66
CA SER A 382 5.51 -33.03 -12.82
C SER A 382 6.48 -31.86 -12.98
N LEU A 383 7.76 -32.11 -12.71
CA LEU A 383 8.85 -31.28 -13.25
C LEU A 383 8.85 -31.37 -14.78
N TRP A 384 9.62 -30.49 -15.41
CA TRP A 384 9.83 -30.29 -16.86
C TRP A 384 8.84 -29.32 -17.51
N HIS A 385 9.27 -28.11 -17.82
CA HIS A 385 9.88 -27.78 -19.12
C HIS A 385 10.68 -26.45 -19.05
N PRO A 386 11.70 -26.28 -19.91
CA PRO A 386 12.58 -25.11 -19.95
C PRO A 386 12.01 -23.97 -20.82
N PHE A 387 12.65 -22.81 -20.66
CA PHE A 387 12.50 -21.50 -21.34
C PHE A 387 11.59 -20.50 -20.66
#